data_AF-A0A9W7MPC0-F1
#
_entry.id   AF-A0A9W7MPC0-F1
#
_cell.length_a   1.000
_cell.length_b   1.000
_cell.length_c   1.000
_cell.angle_alpha   90.00
_cell.angle_beta   90.00
_cell.angle_gamma   90.00
#
_symmetry.space_group_name_H-M   'P 1'
#
loop_
_entity.id
_entity.type
_entity.pdbx_description
1 polymer ?
#
loop_
_entity_poly.entity_id
_entity_poly.type
_entity_poly.pdbx_seq_one_letter_code
_entity_poly.pdbx_strand_id
1 'polypeptide(L)'
;MDNIVDSLNNAYQEFVVAAATVLETKESSASLKTAATDAALESFKQKWELFRVACDQAEELVESVKQRIGSECLVDEATGKSGQQSTGLPPISAVRLEQMSKAVRWLVIELQHGSGTASAPFDARFLEDAAQ
;
A
#
# COMPACT_ATOMS: atom_id res chain seq x y z
N MET A 1 -18.36 8.82 -1.03
CA MET A 1 -17.36 9.25 -2.04
C MET A 1 -17.89 10.47 -2.75
N ASP A 2 -19.10 10.41 -3.32
CA ASP A 2 -19.74 11.54 -4.02
C ASP A 2 -19.86 12.80 -3.15
N ASN A 3 -20.25 12.63 -1.87
CA ASN A 3 -20.33 13.73 -0.90
C ASN A 3 -19.03 14.53 -0.71
N ILE A 4 -17.84 13.92 -0.90
CA ILE A 4 -16.55 14.62 -0.75
C ILE A 4 -16.29 15.49 -1.98
N VAL A 5 -16.57 14.97 -3.17
CA VAL A 5 -16.44 15.72 -4.43
C VAL A 5 -17.42 16.89 -4.46
N ASP A 6 -18.67 16.67 -4.01
CA ASP A 6 -19.67 17.72 -3.89
C ASP A 6 -19.27 18.79 -2.86
N SER A 7 -18.73 18.36 -1.71
CA SER A 7 -18.21 19.26 -0.67
C SER A 7 -17.05 20.13 -1.20
N LEU A 8 -16.11 19.53 -1.93
CA LEU A 8 -14.99 20.24 -2.57
C LEU A 8 -15.49 21.28 -3.57
N ASN A 9 -16.42 20.89 -4.44
CA ASN A 9 -16.99 21.81 -5.43
C ASN A 9 -17.72 22.98 -4.75
N ASN A 10 -18.51 22.72 -3.72
CA ASN A 10 -19.21 23.77 -2.98
C ASN A 10 -18.22 24.73 -2.28
N ALA A 11 -17.20 24.19 -1.60
CA ALA A 11 -16.18 24.98 -0.93
C ALA A 11 -15.38 25.85 -1.92
N TYR A 12 -15.09 25.33 -3.11
CA TYR A 12 -14.45 26.09 -4.19
C TYR A 12 -15.33 27.27 -4.65
N GLN A 13 -16.61 27.04 -4.91
CA GLN A 13 -17.54 28.09 -5.32
C GLN A 13 -17.64 29.19 -4.25
N GLU A 14 -17.82 28.82 -2.99
CA GLU A 14 -17.88 29.75 -1.86
C GLU A 14 -16.59 30.58 -1.73
N PHE A 15 -15.42 29.95 -1.88
CA PHE A 15 -14.12 30.63 -1.88
C PHE A 15 -14.01 31.67 -3.01
N VAL A 16 -14.41 31.30 -4.24
CA VAL A 16 -14.39 32.20 -5.39
C VAL A 16 -15.36 33.38 -5.19
N VAL A 17 -16.56 33.12 -4.67
CA VAL A 17 -17.55 34.16 -4.35
C VAL A 17 -16.99 35.16 -3.33
N ALA A 18 -16.33 34.69 -2.27
CA ALA A 18 -15.73 35.61 -1.30
C ALA A 18 -14.53 36.38 -1.85
N ALA A 19 -13.73 35.77 -2.73
CA ALA A 19 -12.67 36.48 -3.43
C ALA A 19 -13.23 37.64 -4.27
N ALA A 20 -14.32 37.38 -5.01
CA ALA A 20 -15.03 38.41 -5.77
C ALA A 20 -15.57 39.50 -4.85
N THR A 21 -16.20 39.14 -3.72
CA THR A 21 -16.71 40.11 -2.74
C THR A 21 -15.59 41.01 -2.20
N VAL A 22 -14.39 40.49 -1.92
CA VAL A 22 -13.24 41.30 -1.50
C VAL A 22 -12.83 42.29 -2.58
N LEU A 23 -12.83 41.89 -3.86
CA LEU A 23 -12.48 42.78 -4.97
C LEU A 23 -13.52 43.87 -5.17
N GLU A 24 -14.80 43.52 -5.18
CA GLU A 24 -15.92 44.46 -5.35
C GLU A 24 -16.01 45.48 -4.21
N THR A 25 -15.83 45.01 -2.96
CA THR A 25 -15.84 45.90 -1.79
C THR A 25 -14.64 46.83 -1.75
N LYS A 26 -13.47 46.36 -2.21
CA LYS A 26 -12.26 47.18 -2.34
C LYS A 26 -12.35 48.20 -3.48
N GLU A 27 -12.97 47.84 -4.59
CA GLU A 27 -13.24 48.77 -5.69
C GLU A 27 -14.23 49.86 -5.26
N SER A 28 -15.32 49.46 -4.59
CA SER A 28 -16.32 50.38 -4.05
C SER A 28 -15.77 51.33 -2.99
N SER A 29 -14.73 50.92 -2.25
CA SER A 29 -14.05 51.77 -1.26
C SER A 29 -12.91 52.62 -1.84
N ALA A 30 -12.73 52.67 -3.17
CA ALA A 30 -11.61 53.34 -3.82
C ALA A 30 -10.24 52.90 -3.27
N SER A 31 -10.10 51.61 -2.95
CA SER A 31 -8.92 51.02 -2.29
C SER A 31 -8.60 51.55 -0.88
N LEU A 32 -9.53 52.27 -0.24
CA LEU A 32 -9.41 52.61 1.18
C LEU A 32 -9.74 51.39 2.03
N LYS A 33 -8.96 51.21 3.11
CA LYS A 33 -9.22 50.19 4.11
C LYS A 33 -10.43 50.62 4.94
N THR A 34 -11.55 49.91 4.77
CA THR A 34 -12.80 50.17 5.48
C THR A 34 -13.22 48.95 6.28
N ALA A 35 -14.11 49.13 7.26
CA ALA A 35 -14.68 48.03 8.02
C ALA A 35 -15.37 46.98 7.13
N ALA A 36 -15.95 47.40 5.99
CA ALA A 36 -16.54 46.49 5.01
C ALA A 36 -15.48 45.64 4.31
N THR A 37 -14.35 46.24 3.92
CA THR A 37 -13.22 45.52 3.32
C THR A 37 -12.59 44.54 4.32
N ASP A 38 -12.46 44.93 5.59
CA ASP A 38 -11.94 44.06 6.64
C ASP A 38 -12.88 42.86 6.90
N ALA A 39 -14.19 43.09 6.95
CA ALA A 39 -15.17 42.00 7.08
C ALA A 39 -15.15 41.04 5.87
N ALA A 40 -15.02 41.56 4.65
CA ALA A 40 -14.89 40.74 3.45
C ALA A 40 -13.60 39.89 3.47
N LEU A 41 -12.49 40.46 3.93
CA LEU A 41 -11.21 39.74 4.08
C LEU A 41 -11.27 38.62 5.11
N GLU A 42 -11.93 38.84 6.26
CA GLU A 42 -12.12 37.78 7.25
C GLU A 42 -13.03 36.65 6.70
N SER A 43 -14.10 36.99 5.97
CA SER A 43 -14.93 35.96 5.31
C SER A 43 -14.15 35.18 4.24
N PHE A 44 -13.30 35.86 3.48
CA PHE A 44 -12.42 35.22 2.50
C PHE A 44 -11.44 34.24 3.18
N LYS A 45 -10.78 34.64 4.27
CA LYS A 45 -9.88 33.76 5.03
C LYS A 45 -10.62 32.53 5.55
N GLN A 46 -11.83 32.70 6.09
CA GLN A 46 -12.65 31.59 6.58
C GLN A 46 -12.98 30.61 5.46
N LYS A 47 -13.44 31.10 4.29
CA LYS A 47 -13.80 30.25 3.16
C LYS A 47 -12.58 29.59 2.50
N TRP A 48 -11.44 30.28 2.47
CA TRP A 48 -10.17 29.70 2.03
C TRP A 48 -9.77 28.50 2.92
N GLU A 49 -9.90 28.64 4.24
CA GLU A 49 -9.56 27.55 5.15
C GLU A 49 -10.51 26.35 4.99
N LEU A 50 -11.81 26.60 4.80
CA LEU A 50 -12.78 25.54 4.49
C LEU A 50 -12.44 24.82 3.17
N PHE A 51 -12.08 25.58 2.13
CA PHE A 51 -11.64 25.00 0.85
C PHE A 51 -10.37 24.17 1.01
N ARG A 52 -9.39 24.66 1.80
CA ARG A 52 -8.15 23.92 2.10
C ARG A 52 -8.45 22.57 2.75
N VAL A 53 -9.32 22.54 3.76
CA VAL A 53 -9.74 21.30 4.43
C VAL A 53 -10.45 20.35 3.45
N ALA A 54 -11.29 20.88 2.55
CA ALA A 54 -11.95 20.06 1.53
C ALA A 54 -10.93 19.46 0.53
N CYS A 55 -9.88 20.20 0.18
CA CYS A 55 -8.77 19.68 -0.63
C CYS A 55 -8.03 18.54 0.08
N ASP A 56 -7.71 18.70 1.38
CA ASP A 56 -7.06 17.65 2.18
C ASP A 56 -7.89 16.35 2.18
N GLN A 57 -9.21 16.48 2.35
CA GLN A 57 -10.15 15.34 2.30
C GLN A 57 -10.23 14.69 0.91
N ALA A 58 -10.17 15.49 -0.15
CA ALA A 58 -10.16 14.97 -1.52
C ALA A 58 -8.86 14.22 -1.83
N GLU A 59 -7.72 14.69 -1.30
CA GLU A 59 -6.44 13.99 -1.42
C GLU A 59 -6.46 12.64 -0.68
N GLU A 60 -7.01 12.61 0.54
CA GLU A 60 -7.21 11.36 1.28
C GLU A 60 -8.08 10.36 0.50
N LEU A 61 -9.15 10.85 -0.15
CA LEU A 61 -10.00 10.02 -0.98
C LEU A 61 -9.24 9.40 -2.15
N VAL A 62 -8.42 10.19 -2.84
CA VAL A 62 -7.58 9.71 -3.96
C VAL A 62 -6.59 8.66 -3.46
N GLU A 63 -5.94 8.89 -2.32
CA GLU A 63 -5.02 7.92 -1.73
C GLU A 63 -5.75 6.63 -1.35
N SER A 64 -6.93 6.73 -0.74
CA SER A 64 -7.79 5.59 -0.40
C SER A 64 -8.17 4.76 -1.63
N VAL A 65 -8.56 5.43 -2.73
CA VAL A 65 -8.85 4.77 -4.01
C VAL A 65 -7.61 4.10 -4.58
N LYS A 66 -6.45 4.75 -4.52
CA LYS A 66 -5.18 4.19 -4.98
C LYS A 66 -4.82 2.92 -4.20
N GLN A 67 -4.97 2.92 -2.88
CA GLN A 67 -4.74 1.74 -2.02
C GLN A 67 -5.74 0.62 -2.32
N ARG A 68 -7.01 0.96 -2.57
CA ARG A 68 -8.03 -0.02 -2.97
C ARG A 68 -7.65 -0.69 -4.29
N ILE A 69 -7.38 0.09 -5.33
CA ILE A 69 -7.00 -0.45 -6.65
C ILE A 69 -5.68 -1.24 -6.56
N GLY A 70 -4.69 -0.73 -5.82
CA GLY A 70 -3.41 -1.40 -5.61
C GLY A 70 -3.52 -2.73 -4.86
N SER A 71 -4.38 -2.81 -3.83
CA SER A 71 -4.63 -4.06 -3.11
C SER A 71 -5.45 -5.06 -3.92
N GLU A 72 -6.42 -4.60 -4.72
CA GLU A 72 -7.16 -5.43 -5.68
C GLU A 72 -6.24 -6.01 -6.79
N CYS A 73 -5.19 -5.29 -7.18
CA CYS A 73 -4.18 -5.75 -8.13
C CYS A 73 -3.24 -6.84 -7.54
N LEU A 74 -2.84 -6.70 -6.27
CA LEU A 74 -1.97 -7.69 -5.60
C LEU A 74 -2.68 -9.01 -5.27
N VAL A 75 -4.02 -9.01 -5.21
CA VAL A 75 -4.79 -10.23 -4.97
C VAL A 75 -4.96 -11.07 -6.24
N ASP A 76 -4.97 -10.49 -7.45
CA ASP A 76 -5.07 -11.26 -8.71
C ASP A 76 -3.73 -11.93 -9.10
N GLU A 77 -2.59 -11.45 -8.59
CA GLU A 77 -1.27 -12.09 -8.82
C GLU A 77 -0.96 -13.22 -7.82
N ALA A 78 -1.55 -13.19 -6.61
CA ALA A 78 -1.44 -14.27 -5.62
C ALA A 78 -2.64 -15.23 -5.61
N THR A 79 -3.76 -14.86 -6.23
CA THR A 79 -4.94 -15.71 -6.42
C THR A 79 -5.10 -15.97 -7.90
N GLY A 80 -4.25 -16.86 -8.41
CA GLY A 80 -4.46 -17.43 -9.74
C GLY A 80 -5.92 -17.81 -9.93
N LYS A 81 -6.55 -17.27 -10.97
CA LYS A 81 -7.77 -17.81 -11.55
C LYS A 81 -7.53 -19.28 -11.89
N SER A 82 -7.82 -20.15 -10.94
CA SER A 82 -8.09 -21.57 -11.20
C SER A 82 -9.60 -21.71 -11.36
N GLY A 83 -10.10 -21.14 -12.45
CA GLY A 83 -11.22 -21.75 -13.13
C GLY A 83 -10.78 -23.15 -13.58
N GLN A 84 -11.11 -24.14 -12.75
CA GLN A 84 -11.30 -25.53 -13.14
C GLN A 84 -10.23 -26.14 -14.08
N GLN A 85 -9.14 -26.63 -13.51
CA GLN A 85 -8.53 -27.86 -14.01
C GLN A 85 -8.01 -28.69 -12.83
N SER A 86 -8.65 -29.85 -12.68
CA SER A 86 -8.20 -30.95 -11.85
C SER A 86 -6.83 -31.43 -12.33
N THR A 87 -5.76 -31.03 -11.65
CA THR A 87 -4.51 -31.78 -11.61
C THR A 87 -4.15 -31.97 -10.15
N GLY A 88 -4.30 -33.21 -9.68
CA GLY A 88 -4.27 -33.59 -8.28
C GLY A 88 -2.89 -33.43 -7.65
N LEU A 89 -2.56 -32.22 -7.25
CA LEU A 89 -1.51 -31.95 -6.28
C LEU A 89 -2.19 -31.51 -4.98
N PRO A 90 -2.09 -32.29 -3.90
CA PRO A 90 -2.75 -31.95 -2.65
C PRO A 90 -2.18 -30.62 -2.13
N PRO A 91 -3.03 -29.77 -1.52
CA PRO A 91 -2.58 -28.51 -0.96
C PRO A 91 -1.46 -28.79 0.04
N ILE A 92 -0.33 -28.08 -0.09
CA ILE A 92 0.76 -28.15 0.89
C ILE A 92 0.18 -27.68 2.22
N SER A 93 -0.19 -28.65 3.06
CA SER A 93 -0.73 -28.36 4.38
C SER A 93 0.35 -27.62 5.16
N ALA A 94 -0.02 -26.55 5.87
CA ALA A 94 0.88 -25.84 6.78
C ALA A 94 1.62 -26.81 7.72
N VAL A 95 0.95 -27.92 8.07
CA VAL A 95 1.49 -29.07 8.82
C VAL A 95 2.70 -29.72 8.13
N ARG A 96 2.67 -29.90 6.81
CA ARG A 96 3.79 -30.49 6.05
C ARG A 96 4.99 -29.56 6.03
N LEU A 97 4.77 -28.25 5.89
CA LEU A 97 5.83 -27.25 5.95
C LEU A 97 6.44 -27.16 7.36
N GLU A 98 5.62 -27.25 8.40
CA GLU A 98 6.07 -27.29 9.79
C GLU A 98 6.87 -28.56 10.12
N GLN A 99 6.42 -29.73 9.66
CA GLN A 99 7.17 -30.98 9.80
C GLN A 99 8.51 -30.93 9.07
N MET A 100 8.55 -30.39 7.85
CA MET A 100 9.79 -30.20 7.11
C MET A 100 10.73 -29.23 7.84
N SER A 101 10.21 -28.11 8.36
CA SER A 101 10.99 -27.17 9.18
C SER A 101 11.59 -27.86 10.42
N LYS A 102 10.82 -28.72 11.08
CA LYS A 102 11.28 -29.46 12.26
C LYS A 102 12.35 -30.50 11.91
N ALA A 103 12.19 -31.22 10.79
CA ALA A 103 13.17 -32.18 10.30
C ALA A 103 14.48 -31.50 9.90
N VAL A 104 14.41 -30.35 9.22
CA VAL A 104 15.59 -29.55 8.85
C VAL A 104 16.30 -29.02 10.08
N ARG A 105 15.58 -28.52 11.10
CA ARG A 105 16.19 -28.11 12.36
C ARG A 105 16.92 -29.27 13.04
N TRP A 106 16.36 -30.49 13.01
CA TRP A 106 17.04 -31.66 13.57
C TRP A 106 18.33 -31.99 12.81
N LEU A 107 18.28 -31.99 11.47
CA LEU A 107 19.46 -32.28 10.63
C LEU A 107 20.59 -31.26 10.85
N VAL A 108 20.25 -29.98 11.01
CA VAL A 108 21.24 -28.94 11.34
C VAL A 108 21.91 -29.22 12.68
N ILE A 109 21.15 -29.66 13.67
CA ILE A 109 21.70 -30.01 14.98
C ILE A 109 22.59 -31.25 14.90
N GLU A 110 22.23 -32.27 14.10
CA GLU A 110 23.10 -33.43 13.83
C GLU A 110 24.41 -33.03 13.14
N LEU A 111 24.35 -32.13 12.15
CA LEU A 111 25.55 -31.62 11.48
C LEU A 111 26.43 -30.76 12.41
N GLN A 112 25.82 -30.02 13.34
CA GLN A 112 26.56 -29.24 14.35
C GLN A 112 27.21 -30.12 15.42
N HIS A 113 26.54 -31.21 15.84
CA HIS A 113 27.10 -32.17 16.80
C HIS A 113 28.02 -33.22 16.14
N GLY A 114 28.00 -33.35 14.81
CA GLY A 114 28.85 -34.26 14.02
C GLY A 114 30.27 -33.73 13.74
N SER A 115 30.65 -32.58 14.28
CA SER A 115 32.04 -32.09 14.20
C SER A 115 32.93 -32.81 15.22
N GLY A 116 33.21 -34.10 14.98
CA GLY A 116 34.22 -34.84 15.73
C GLY A 116 34.29 -36.34 15.41
N THR A 117 35.26 -36.71 14.57
CA THR A 117 35.79 -38.07 14.28
C THR A 117 34.93 -38.92 13.32
N ALA A 118 35.43 -39.51 12.22
CA ALA A 118 36.76 -40.00 11.89
C ALA A 118 37.01 -40.08 10.36
N SER A 119 38.29 -39.90 9.99
CA SER A 119 39.02 -40.44 8.84
C SER A 119 38.25 -41.15 7.71
N ALA A 120 38.48 -40.70 6.48
CA ALA A 120 38.37 -41.56 5.29
C ALA A 120 39.26 -42.81 5.46
N PRO A 121 38.91 -43.92 4.79
CA PRO A 121 39.79 -44.32 3.70
C PRO A 121 39.01 -44.54 2.40
N PHE A 122 39.56 -43.90 1.37
CA PHE A 122 39.71 -44.39 0.01
C PHE A 122 38.91 -45.64 -0.42
N ASP A 123 38.05 -45.37 -1.39
CA ASP A 123 37.68 -46.20 -2.53
C ASP A 123 38.79 -47.21 -2.97
N ALA A 124 38.45 -48.50 -3.01
CA ALA A 124 38.98 -49.51 -3.93
C ALA A 124 38.44 -50.91 -3.61
N ARG A 125 37.52 -51.41 -4.44
CA ARG A 125 37.40 -52.78 -4.99
C ARG A 125 35.95 -53.23 -5.17
N PHE A 126 35.33 -52.74 -6.25
CA PHE A 126 34.48 -53.61 -7.05
C PHE A 126 34.39 -53.08 -8.50
N LEU A 127 35.39 -53.43 -9.32
CA LEU A 127 35.22 -53.52 -10.77
C LEU A 127 36.25 -54.49 -11.38
N GLU A 128 35.71 -55.37 -12.23
CA GLU A 128 36.33 -56.09 -13.35
C GLU A 128 37.26 -57.31 -13.12
N ASP A 129 36.67 -58.47 -13.42
CA ASP A 129 37.17 -59.62 -14.16
C ASP A 129 38.37 -59.36 -15.12
N ALA A 130 39.44 -60.17 -15.02
CA ALA A 130 40.23 -60.68 -16.16
C ALA A 130 41.38 -61.63 -15.73
N ALA A 131 41.42 -62.78 -16.40
CA ALA A 131 42.60 -63.58 -16.80
C ALA A 131 43.26 -64.57 -15.81
N GLN A 132 43.07 -65.85 -16.19
CA GLN A 132 43.86 -67.08 -16.00
C GLN A 132 43.79 -67.86 -14.69
#